data_AF-A0A9R1TTJ8-F1
#
_entry.id   AF-A0A9R1TTJ8-F1
#
_cell.length_a   1.000
_cell.length_b   1.000
_cell.length_c   1.000
_cell.angle_alpha   90.00
_cell.angle_beta   90.00
_cell.angle_gamma   90.00
#
_symmetry.space_group_name_H-M   'P 1'
#
loop_
_entity.id
_entity.type
_entity.pdbx_description
1 polymer ?
#
loop_
_entity_poly.entity_id
_entity_poly.type
_entity_poly.pdbx_seq_one_letter_code
_entity_poly.pdbx_strand_id
1 'polypeptide(L)'
;MRTWGKWFVVLLVMLIGSAQTNARRRKNPRNRRVNATKNSTAFDVLIFTQHWPQTVCYTWKQESPDHSCDLPHDDEWTIHGLWPTKFHKLGPQFCNPSLHFNVAALSPIQKEMEVKWIDVENGTKPFSFWKHEWQKHGTCSAVLEPLNTELKYFEMGLKLLDVYDMKHVLEKADIHPGLSYPVQAFLDGVYKVLGKKCQVECVSNKKEKKSYLFEIRICFDKSLNLIDCDGVAGFPTNCSPKRQILYPGTVPIEYHVLQI
;
A
#
# COMPACT_ATOMS: atom_id res chain seq x y z
N MET A 1 26.05 -78.42 -54.15
CA MET A 1 27.33 -79.09 -53.84
C MET A 1 27.54 -79.08 -52.34
N ARG A 2 27.68 -80.28 -51.77
CA ARG A 2 28.38 -80.69 -50.54
C ARG A 2 29.01 -79.57 -49.70
N THR A 3 28.65 -79.52 -48.41
CA THR A 3 29.49 -80.08 -47.33
C THR A 3 28.70 -80.32 -46.06
N TRP A 4 28.95 -81.48 -45.44
CA TRP A 4 28.51 -81.91 -44.12
C TRP A 4 29.59 -81.61 -43.06
N GLY A 5 29.17 -81.49 -41.80
CA GLY A 5 29.99 -81.66 -40.59
C GLY A 5 29.64 -80.61 -39.53
N LYS A 6 29.43 -80.92 -38.24
CA LYS A 6 29.60 -82.13 -37.44
C LYS A 6 28.62 -82.06 -36.24
N TRP A 7 28.35 -83.24 -35.70
CA TRP A 7 27.57 -83.57 -34.51
C TRP A 7 28.03 -82.87 -33.22
N PHE A 8 27.11 -82.56 -32.31
CA PHE A 8 27.12 -83.04 -30.93
C PHE A 8 25.74 -82.85 -30.27
N VAL A 9 25.19 -83.95 -29.80
CA VAL A 9 24.05 -84.06 -28.87
C VAL A 9 24.49 -83.56 -27.49
N VAL A 10 23.62 -82.90 -26.72
CA VAL A 10 23.49 -83.08 -25.26
C VAL A 10 22.23 -82.39 -24.73
N LEU A 11 21.37 -83.24 -24.16
CA LEU A 11 20.40 -83.10 -23.07
C LEU A 11 19.42 -81.91 -23.00
N LEU A 12 18.17 -82.32 -23.22
CA LEU A 12 16.94 -81.79 -22.65
C LEU A 12 17.02 -81.74 -21.10
N VAL A 13 16.81 -80.56 -20.52
CA VAL A 13 16.27 -80.44 -19.16
C VAL A 13 15.09 -79.49 -19.24
N MET A 14 13.88 -80.06 -19.22
CA MET A 14 12.65 -79.30 -18.98
C MET A 14 12.55 -79.01 -17.49
N LEU A 15 12.68 -77.74 -17.11
CA LEU A 15 12.19 -77.26 -15.82
C LEU A 15 11.01 -76.32 -16.07
N ILE A 16 9.84 -76.86 -15.74
CA ILE A 16 8.55 -76.18 -15.71
C ILE A 16 8.56 -75.30 -14.46
N GLY A 17 8.62 -73.98 -14.63
CA GLY A 17 8.59 -73.00 -13.55
C GLY A 17 7.55 -71.91 -13.82
N SER A 18 6.44 -72.01 -13.08
CA SER A 18 5.33 -71.07 -12.85
C SER A 18 5.33 -69.71 -13.57
N ALA A 19 4.26 -69.50 -14.36
CA ALA A 19 3.84 -68.19 -14.83
C ALA A 19 3.43 -67.28 -13.67
N GLN A 20 4.08 -66.12 -13.54
CA GLN A 20 3.55 -64.97 -12.82
C GLN A 20 3.68 -63.74 -13.72
N THR A 21 2.51 -63.17 -14.02
CA THR A 21 2.27 -62.06 -14.92
C THR A 21 2.78 -60.76 -14.27
N ASN A 22 3.84 -60.16 -14.82
CA ASN A 22 4.29 -58.85 -14.37
C ASN A 22 3.54 -57.75 -15.13
N ALA A 23 2.46 -57.26 -14.53
CA ALA A 23 1.66 -56.16 -15.02
C ALA A 23 2.48 -54.85 -15.03
N ARG A 24 2.65 -54.25 -16.22
CA ARG A 24 3.22 -52.89 -16.38
C ARG A 24 2.33 -51.86 -15.68
N ARG A 25 2.76 -51.36 -14.53
CA ARG A 25 2.10 -50.27 -13.80
C ARG A 25 2.49 -48.91 -14.41
N ARG A 26 1.54 -48.25 -15.09
CA ARG A 26 1.65 -46.86 -15.54
C ARG A 26 1.39 -45.89 -14.36
N LYS A 27 2.28 -44.89 -14.26
CA LYS A 27 2.17 -43.55 -13.63
C LYS A 27 1.76 -43.42 -12.16
N ASN A 28 2.66 -42.85 -11.35
CA ASN A 28 2.28 -41.78 -10.42
C ASN A 28 3.49 -40.89 -10.03
N PRO A 29 3.73 -39.72 -10.65
CA PRO A 29 4.64 -38.73 -10.09
C PRO A 29 3.86 -37.78 -9.19
N ARG A 30 3.54 -38.23 -7.97
CA ARG A 30 3.16 -37.32 -6.86
C ARG A 30 4.32 -37.22 -5.89
N ASN A 31 5.23 -36.27 -6.16
CA ASN A 31 5.81 -35.38 -5.15
C ASN A 31 6.81 -34.43 -5.81
N ARG A 32 6.31 -33.51 -6.65
CA ARG A 32 6.91 -32.18 -6.67
C ARG A 32 6.19 -31.41 -5.58
N ARG A 33 6.87 -31.16 -4.46
CA ARG A 33 6.51 -30.05 -3.58
C ARG A 33 6.41 -28.83 -4.49
N VAL A 34 5.18 -28.40 -4.77
CA VAL A 34 4.93 -27.05 -5.21
C VAL A 34 5.42 -26.22 -4.03
N ASN A 35 6.61 -25.62 -4.17
CA ASN A 35 6.97 -24.50 -3.31
C ASN A 35 5.86 -23.48 -3.55
N ALA A 36 4.95 -23.38 -2.60
CA ALA A 36 4.04 -22.26 -2.51
C ALA A 36 4.89 -21.02 -2.70
N THR A 37 4.61 -20.25 -3.74
CA THR A 37 5.18 -18.92 -3.91
C THR A 37 4.94 -18.17 -2.62
N LYS A 38 5.99 -18.03 -1.80
CA LYS A 38 5.99 -17.18 -0.62
C LYS A 38 5.49 -15.83 -1.11
N ASN A 39 4.30 -15.39 -0.70
CA ASN A 39 3.89 -14.01 -0.90
C ASN A 39 5.00 -13.16 -0.28
N SER A 40 5.80 -12.54 -1.14
CA SER A 40 6.99 -11.82 -0.72
C SER A 40 6.54 -10.59 0.04
N THR A 41 6.64 -10.62 1.37
CA THR A 41 6.42 -9.46 2.26
C THR A 41 7.53 -8.40 2.16
N ALA A 42 8.59 -8.67 1.38
CA ALA A 42 9.60 -7.67 1.07
C ALA A 42 8.96 -6.44 0.41
N PHE A 43 9.44 -5.26 0.79
CA PHE A 43 9.11 -3.97 0.20
C PHE A 43 10.42 -3.18 0.03
N ASP A 44 10.38 -2.08 -0.70
CA ASP A 44 11.56 -1.29 -1.05
C ASP A 44 11.59 0.04 -0.28
N VAL A 45 10.41 0.64 -0.07
CA VAL A 45 10.23 1.98 0.51
C VAL A 45 9.03 2.00 1.47
N LEU A 46 9.05 2.89 2.46
CA LEU A 46 7.90 3.27 3.26
C LEU A 46 7.35 4.59 2.73
N ILE A 47 6.08 4.64 2.36
CA ILE A 47 5.42 5.87 1.92
C ILE A 47 4.61 6.40 3.11
N PHE A 48 4.93 7.58 3.61
CA PHE A 48 4.10 8.29 4.56
C PHE A 48 3.16 9.22 3.81
N THR A 49 1.86 8.94 3.91
CA THR A 49 0.80 9.61 3.19
C THR A 49 0.00 10.48 4.16
N GLN A 50 -0.08 11.76 3.86
CA GLN A 50 -1.03 12.69 4.48
C GLN A 50 -2.09 13.07 3.44
N HIS A 51 -3.34 13.19 3.88
CA HIS A 51 -4.44 13.66 3.04
C HIS A 51 -5.02 14.98 3.57
N TRP A 52 -5.59 15.78 2.66
CA TRP A 52 -6.24 17.04 3.01
C TRP A 52 -7.72 16.79 3.34
N PRO A 53 -8.13 16.91 4.62
CA PRO A 53 -9.43 16.40 5.07
C PRO A 53 -10.62 17.11 4.42
N GLN A 54 -10.49 18.37 4.01
CA GLN A 54 -11.53 19.12 3.30
C GLN A 54 -11.81 18.50 1.92
N THR A 55 -10.77 18.04 1.22
CA THR A 55 -10.93 17.36 -0.07
C THR A 55 -11.44 15.93 0.11
N VAL A 56 -10.98 15.22 1.14
CA VAL A 56 -11.47 13.86 1.48
C VAL A 56 -12.96 13.90 1.82
N CYS A 57 -13.37 14.80 2.71
CA CYS A 57 -14.78 14.99 3.06
C CYS A 57 -15.62 15.39 1.84
N TYR A 58 -15.08 16.24 0.98
CA TYR A 58 -15.74 16.58 -0.28
C TYR A 58 -16.00 15.34 -1.12
N THR A 59 -14.98 14.53 -1.39
CA THR A 59 -15.14 13.31 -2.19
C THR A 59 -16.10 12.33 -1.54
N TRP A 60 -16.04 12.19 -0.21
CA TRP A 60 -16.93 11.33 0.55
C TRP A 60 -18.40 11.74 0.42
N LYS A 61 -18.70 13.03 0.60
CA LYS A 61 -20.06 13.58 0.43
C LYS A 61 -20.58 13.55 -1.00
N GLN A 62 -19.71 13.37 -2.00
CA GLN A 62 -20.15 13.18 -3.38
C GLN A 62 -20.75 11.80 -3.64
N GLU A 63 -20.39 10.80 -2.83
CA GLU A 63 -20.88 9.44 -3.02
C GLU A 63 -22.31 9.27 -2.50
N SER A 64 -22.67 9.99 -1.43
CA SER A 64 -24.01 9.96 -0.85
C SER A 64 -24.32 11.26 -0.10
N PRO A 65 -25.54 11.82 -0.20
CA PRO A 65 -25.96 12.97 0.59
C PRO A 65 -26.07 12.67 2.10
N ASP A 66 -26.16 11.40 2.48
CA ASP A 66 -26.26 10.97 3.88
C ASP A 66 -24.88 10.85 4.56
N HIS A 67 -23.78 11.00 3.81
CA HIS A 67 -22.43 10.95 4.35
C HIS A 67 -22.12 12.19 5.20
N SER A 68 -21.63 11.95 6.41
CA SER A 68 -21.03 12.95 7.29
C SER A 68 -19.51 12.83 7.25
N CYS A 69 -18.81 13.85 7.74
CA CYS A 69 -17.35 13.80 7.88
C CYS A 69 -16.95 14.24 9.28
N ASP A 70 -15.84 13.70 9.76
CA ASP A 70 -15.13 14.23 10.91
C ASP A 70 -13.90 15.00 10.41
N LEU A 71 -13.74 16.23 10.87
CA LEU A 71 -12.64 17.10 10.47
C LEU A 71 -11.83 17.48 11.71
N PRO A 72 -10.51 17.69 11.57
CA PRO A 72 -9.73 18.30 12.63
C PRO A 72 -10.25 19.71 12.95
N HIS A 73 -9.98 20.20 14.16
CA HIS A 73 -10.47 21.50 14.63
C HIS A 73 -9.90 22.69 13.84
N ASP A 74 -8.68 22.54 13.33
CA ASP A 74 -7.95 23.56 12.57
C ASP A 74 -7.70 23.08 11.14
N ASP A 75 -7.21 23.98 10.29
CA ASP A 75 -6.69 23.66 8.94
C ASP A 75 -5.43 22.80 9.04
N GLU A 76 -5.60 21.52 9.36
CA GLU A 76 -4.55 20.52 9.56
C GLU A 76 -4.65 19.39 8.55
N TRP A 77 -3.49 18.87 8.15
CA TRP A 77 -3.40 17.62 7.40
C TRP A 77 -3.51 16.45 8.36
N THR A 78 -4.15 15.38 7.92
CA THR A 78 -4.32 14.15 8.70
C THR A 78 -3.55 13.01 8.06
N ILE A 79 -3.11 12.06 8.87
CA ILE A 79 -2.41 10.87 8.38
C ILE A 79 -3.43 9.99 7.67
N HIS A 80 -3.12 9.62 6.42
CA HIS A 80 -3.81 8.51 5.78
C HIS A 80 -3.12 7.19 6.16
N GLY A 81 -1.79 7.10 5.93
CA GLY A 81 -1.05 5.96 6.45
C GLY A 81 0.43 5.89 6.15
N LEU A 82 1.05 4.79 6.62
CA LEU A 82 2.48 4.48 6.45
C LEU A 82 2.61 3.16 5.70
N TRP A 83 2.92 3.21 4.41
CA TRP A 83 2.71 2.08 3.50
C TRP A 83 4.01 1.48 2.99
N PRO A 84 4.35 0.24 3.43
CA PRO A 84 5.40 -0.56 2.79
C PRO A 84 5.06 -0.82 1.33
N THR A 85 5.93 -0.36 0.44
CA THR A 85 5.68 -0.39 -1.00
C THR A 85 6.89 -0.90 -1.77
N LYS A 86 6.64 -1.70 -2.81
CA LYS A 86 7.62 -2.07 -3.82
C LYS A 86 7.62 -1.04 -4.93
N PHE A 87 8.80 -0.72 -5.45
CA PHE A 87 8.87 0.19 -6.59
C PHE A 87 8.08 -0.35 -7.79
N HIS A 88 7.42 0.57 -8.49
CA HIS A 88 6.57 0.35 -9.65
C HIS A 88 5.38 -0.59 -9.41
N LYS A 89 5.02 -0.87 -8.15
CA LYS A 89 3.92 -1.75 -7.77
C LYS A 89 3.08 -1.15 -6.65
N LEU A 90 1.86 -1.64 -6.52
CA LEU A 90 1.05 -1.41 -5.31
C LEU A 90 1.40 -2.49 -4.28
N GLY A 91 1.60 -2.09 -3.02
CA GLY A 91 1.87 -3.00 -1.92
C GLY A 91 3.33 -3.44 -1.78
N PRO A 92 3.64 -4.42 -0.91
CA PRO A 92 2.78 -5.53 -0.51
C PRO A 92 1.62 -5.13 0.43
N GLN A 93 0.61 -5.99 0.52
CA GLN A 93 -0.59 -5.76 1.33
C GLN A 93 -0.99 -7.05 2.06
N PHE A 94 -1.62 -6.91 3.23
CA PHE A 94 -2.16 -8.01 4.04
C PHE A 94 -1.11 -9.11 4.33
N CYS A 95 0.09 -8.70 4.73
CA CYS A 95 1.27 -9.56 4.77
C CYS A 95 1.25 -10.63 5.87
N ASN A 96 0.57 -10.37 6.99
CA ASN A 96 0.50 -11.32 8.09
C ASN A 96 -0.90 -11.36 8.72
N PRO A 97 -1.77 -12.30 8.32
CA PRO A 97 -3.12 -12.40 8.85
C PRO A 97 -3.18 -12.81 10.33
N SER A 98 -2.10 -13.32 10.91
CA SER A 98 -2.02 -13.66 12.34
C SER A 98 -1.76 -12.45 13.24
N LEU A 99 -1.33 -11.31 12.68
CA LEU A 99 -1.21 -10.05 13.40
C LEU A 99 -2.57 -9.32 13.38
N HIS A 100 -3.48 -9.77 14.22
CA HIS A 100 -4.81 -9.16 14.33
C HIS A 100 -4.75 -7.76 14.93
N PHE A 101 -5.69 -6.90 14.51
CA PHE A 101 -5.85 -5.57 15.09
C PHE A 101 -6.39 -5.66 16.52
N ASN A 102 -5.80 -4.92 17.45
CA ASN A 102 -6.22 -4.85 18.84
C ASN A 102 -6.19 -3.41 19.37
N VAL A 103 -7.34 -2.73 19.29
CA VAL A 103 -7.50 -1.34 19.76
C VAL A 103 -6.98 -1.09 21.19
N ALA A 104 -7.02 -2.09 22.08
CA ALA A 104 -6.49 -1.92 23.44
C ALA A 104 -4.98 -1.64 23.47
N ALA A 105 -4.23 -2.10 22.45
CA ALA A 105 -2.81 -1.80 22.30
C ALA A 105 -2.55 -0.31 22.00
N LEU A 106 -3.55 0.41 21.49
CA LEU A 106 -3.47 1.84 21.17
C LEU A 106 -3.90 2.75 22.31
N SER A 107 -4.36 2.19 23.44
CA SER A 107 -4.81 2.98 24.60
C SER A 107 -3.85 4.11 25.02
N PRO A 108 -2.51 3.93 24.98
CA PRO A 108 -1.58 5.02 25.32
C PRO A 108 -1.60 6.22 24.37
N ILE A 109 -1.97 6.02 23.10
CA ILE A 109 -1.92 7.03 22.03
C ILE A 109 -3.28 7.32 21.40
N GLN A 110 -4.36 6.75 21.94
CA GLN A 110 -5.68 6.81 21.32
C GLN A 110 -6.17 8.24 21.08
N LYS A 111 -5.97 9.15 22.04
CA LYS A 111 -6.38 10.55 21.90
C LYS A 111 -5.65 11.26 20.76
N GLU A 112 -4.38 10.95 20.56
CA GLU A 112 -3.61 11.51 19.45
C GLU A 112 -4.07 10.92 18.12
N MET A 113 -4.35 9.62 18.08
CA MET A 113 -4.92 8.94 16.92
C MET A 113 -6.27 9.54 16.49
N GLU A 114 -7.15 9.86 17.44
CA GLU A 114 -8.48 10.45 17.19
C GLU A 114 -8.40 11.84 16.53
N VAL A 115 -7.27 12.53 16.64
CA VAL A 115 -7.07 13.86 16.05
C VAL A 115 -6.21 13.80 14.79
N LYS A 116 -5.02 13.19 14.90
CA LYS A 116 -3.96 13.23 13.87
C LYS A 116 -4.12 12.16 12.80
N TRP A 117 -4.77 11.04 13.13
CA TRP A 117 -5.02 9.91 12.22
C TRP A 117 -6.51 9.60 12.16
N ILE A 118 -7.32 10.67 12.16
CA ILE A 118 -8.79 10.61 12.17
C ILE A 118 -9.35 9.92 10.93
N ASP A 119 -10.45 9.22 11.10
CA ASP A 119 -11.25 8.73 9.98
C ASP A 119 -12.16 9.87 9.48
N VAL A 120 -11.74 10.55 8.42
CA VAL A 120 -12.50 11.68 7.85
C VAL A 120 -13.84 11.22 7.28
N GLU A 121 -13.94 9.98 6.81
CA GLU A 121 -15.12 9.37 6.21
C GLU A 121 -16.09 8.88 7.31
N ASN A 122 -16.53 9.80 8.17
CA ASN A 122 -17.43 9.52 9.28
C ASN A 122 -18.66 8.71 8.81
N GLY A 123 -18.96 7.61 9.51
CA GLY A 123 -19.97 6.62 9.14
C GLY A 123 -19.43 5.19 9.08
N THR A 124 -18.12 4.98 9.22
CA THR A 124 -17.55 3.63 9.37
C THR A 124 -17.71 3.10 10.81
N LYS A 125 -17.50 1.79 11.00
CA LYS A 125 -17.50 1.20 12.35
C LYS A 125 -16.34 1.79 13.16
N PRO A 126 -16.46 1.95 14.50
CA PRO A 126 -15.38 2.47 15.34
C PRO A 126 -14.05 1.75 15.05
N PHE A 127 -12.98 2.54 14.89
CA PHE A 127 -11.62 2.07 14.64
C PHE A 127 -11.42 1.28 13.33
N SER A 128 -12.40 1.26 12.43
CA SER A 128 -12.32 0.44 11.22
C SER A 128 -11.22 0.91 10.28
N PHE A 129 -10.98 2.23 10.23
CA PHE A 129 -9.88 2.81 9.47
C PHE A 129 -8.52 2.38 10.00
N TRP A 130 -8.25 2.52 11.30
CA TRP A 130 -6.97 2.07 11.88
C TRP A 130 -6.80 0.56 11.73
N LYS A 131 -7.87 -0.22 11.88
CA LYS A 131 -7.86 -1.64 11.59
C LYS A 131 -7.44 -1.92 10.13
N HIS A 132 -7.99 -1.18 9.17
CA HIS A 132 -7.62 -1.29 7.76
C HIS A 132 -6.14 -1.01 7.54
N GLU A 133 -5.65 0.12 8.05
CA GLU A 133 -4.25 0.55 7.92
C GLU A 133 -3.28 -0.46 8.54
N TRP A 134 -3.58 -0.97 9.73
CA TRP A 134 -2.76 -2.00 10.36
C TRP A 134 -2.77 -3.30 9.54
N GLN A 135 -3.95 -3.85 9.25
CA GLN A 135 -4.06 -5.16 8.61
C GLN A 135 -3.47 -5.17 7.20
N LYS A 136 -3.75 -4.12 6.42
CA LYS A 136 -3.31 -4.02 5.03
C LYS A 136 -1.85 -3.59 4.93
N HIS A 137 -1.40 -2.62 5.72
CA HIS A 137 -0.09 -1.98 5.56
C HIS A 137 0.86 -2.28 6.73
N GLY A 138 0.43 -2.05 7.97
CA GLY A 138 1.29 -2.25 9.15
C GLY A 138 1.83 -3.68 9.31
N THR A 139 1.03 -4.70 8.99
CA THR A 139 1.51 -6.09 9.02
C THR A 139 2.67 -6.38 8.05
N CYS A 140 2.87 -5.53 7.04
CA CYS A 140 3.96 -5.66 6.06
C CYS A 140 5.26 -5.01 6.54
N SER A 141 5.21 -3.97 7.38
CA SER A 141 6.39 -3.35 7.99
C SER A 141 6.85 -4.06 9.26
N ALA A 142 6.07 -5.01 9.79
CA ALA A 142 6.36 -5.68 11.05
C ALA A 142 7.69 -6.48 11.08
N VAL A 143 8.35 -6.63 9.93
CA VAL A 143 9.72 -7.16 9.81
C VAL A 143 10.80 -6.17 10.27
N LEU A 144 10.47 -4.88 10.41
CA LEU A 144 11.35 -3.83 10.91
C LEU A 144 11.11 -3.63 12.41
N GLU A 145 12.17 -3.69 13.22
CA GLU A 145 12.09 -3.54 14.68
C GLU A 145 11.34 -2.27 15.14
N PRO A 146 11.52 -1.09 14.50
CA PRO A 146 10.78 0.12 14.88
C PRO A 146 9.28 0.09 14.56
N LEU A 147 8.79 -0.92 13.82
CA LEU A 147 7.41 -1.05 13.34
C LEU A 147 6.82 -2.45 13.64
N ASN A 148 7.48 -3.27 14.45
CA ASN A 148 7.16 -4.68 14.63
C ASN A 148 5.95 -4.99 15.51
N THR A 149 5.29 -3.96 16.04
CA THR A 149 4.04 -4.07 16.78
C THR A 149 3.04 -3.02 16.30
N GLU A 150 1.76 -3.26 16.58
CA GLU A 150 0.69 -2.32 16.25
C GLU A 150 0.94 -0.93 16.87
N LEU A 151 1.24 -0.87 18.17
CA LEU A 151 1.56 0.38 18.85
C LEU A 151 2.73 1.11 18.20
N LYS A 152 3.84 0.42 17.91
CA LYS A 152 5.02 1.02 17.29
C LYS A 152 4.74 1.58 15.89
N TYR A 153 3.91 0.87 15.11
CA TYR A 153 3.52 1.32 13.77
C TYR A 153 2.77 2.65 13.82
N PHE A 154 1.77 2.75 14.70
CA PHE A 154 0.99 3.98 14.85
C PHE A 154 1.78 5.11 15.51
N GLU A 155 2.56 4.82 16.56
CA GLU A 155 3.47 5.80 17.17
C GLU A 155 4.48 6.37 16.16
N MET A 156 4.99 5.54 15.25
CA MET A 156 5.89 6.02 14.22
C MET A 156 5.19 6.97 13.25
N GLY A 157 3.97 6.64 12.78
CA GLY A 157 3.22 7.56 11.91
C GLY A 157 2.94 8.90 12.59
N LEU A 158 2.57 8.89 13.88
CA LEU A 158 2.38 10.12 14.68
C LEU A 158 3.69 10.93 14.78
N LYS A 159 4.82 10.27 15.09
CA LYS A 159 6.15 10.93 15.12
C LYS A 159 6.55 11.52 13.78
N LEU A 160 6.25 10.85 12.67
CA LEU A 160 6.52 11.37 11.34
C LEU A 160 5.65 12.59 11.03
N LEU A 161 4.38 12.61 11.46
CA LEU A 161 3.53 13.80 11.32
C LEU A 161 4.11 14.98 12.10
N ASP A 162 4.55 14.78 13.35
CA ASP A 162 5.10 15.85 14.19
C ASP A 162 6.34 16.52 13.56
N VAL A 163 7.08 15.80 12.71
CA VAL A 163 8.30 16.30 12.05
C VAL A 163 8.02 16.83 10.64
N TYR A 164 7.08 16.21 9.92
CA TYR A 164 6.87 16.42 8.49
C TYR A 164 5.42 16.76 8.15
N ASP A 165 4.71 17.48 8.99
CA ASP A 165 3.33 17.86 8.67
C ASP A 165 3.29 18.76 7.42
N MET A 166 2.34 18.48 6.53
CA MET A 166 2.27 19.18 5.26
C MET A 166 1.77 20.63 5.39
N LYS A 167 1.10 20.99 6.48
CA LYS A 167 0.70 22.39 6.72
C LYS A 167 1.93 23.27 6.85
N HIS A 168 2.85 22.98 7.78
CA HIS A 168 4.05 23.78 7.96
C HIS A 168 5.03 23.66 6.80
N VAL A 169 5.11 22.50 6.14
CA VAL A 169 5.94 22.33 4.93
C VAL A 169 5.46 23.24 3.81
N LEU A 170 4.15 23.26 3.54
CA LEU A 170 3.57 24.10 2.49
C LEU A 170 3.59 25.59 2.87
N GLU A 171 3.35 25.94 4.13
CA GLU A 171 3.44 27.32 4.63
C GLU A 171 4.84 27.91 4.42
N LYS A 172 5.92 27.15 4.71
CA LYS A 172 7.31 27.56 4.43
C LYS A 172 7.61 27.74 2.94
N ALA A 173 6.79 27.16 2.07
CA ALA A 173 6.84 27.35 0.63
C ALA A 173 5.88 28.45 0.12
N ASP A 174 5.21 29.17 1.01
CA ASP A 174 4.18 30.19 0.71
C ASP A 174 2.96 29.62 -0.02
N ILE A 175 2.57 28.40 0.35
CA ILE A 175 1.41 27.68 -0.19
C ILE A 175 0.38 27.50 0.91
N HIS A 176 -0.69 28.30 0.84
CA HIS A 176 -1.75 28.36 1.84
C HIS A 176 -3.08 27.81 1.32
N PRO A 177 -3.92 27.23 2.20
CA PRO A 177 -5.27 26.84 1.82
C PRO A 177 -6.13 28.06 1.43
N GLY A 178 -7.16 27.83 0.63
CA GLY A 178 -8.03 28.85 0.03
C GLY A 178 -7.59 29.33 -1.36
N LEU A 179 -6.40 28.90 -1.83
CA LEU A 179 -5.81 29.34 -3.10
C LEU A 179 -5.62 28.18 -4.07
N SER A 180 -5.29 28.50 -5.33
CA SER A 180 -4.99 27.51 -6.35
C SER A 180 -3.58 27.66 -6.89
N TYR A 181 -2.91 26.53 -7.11
CA TYR A 181 -1.50 26.50 -7.53
C TYR A 181 -1.29 25.46 -8.64
N PRO A 182 -0.29 25.65 -9.53
CA PRO A 182 0.12 24.58 -10.42
C PRO A 182 0.75 23.43 -9.61
N VAL A 183 0.65 22.19 -10.10
CA VAL A 183 1.25 21.02 -9.42
C VAL A 183 2.74 21.21 -9.11
N GLN A 184 3.45 21.91 -9.98
CA GLN A 184 4.87 22.18 -9.83
C GLN A 184 5.17 23.00 -8.57
N ALA A 185 4.28 23.89 -8.14
CA ALA A 185 4.46 24.66 -6.92
C ALA A 185 4.52 23.76 -5.68
N PHE A 186 3.65 22.75 -5.60
CA PHE A 186 3.68 21.77 -4.49
C PHE A 186 4.95 20.92 -4.53
N LEU A 187 5.30 20.39 -5.72
CA LEU A 187 6.49 19.55 -5.89
C LEU A 187 7.78 20.32 -5.52
N ASP A 188 7.95 21.53 -6.04
CA ASP A 188 9.11 22.38 -5.77
C ASP A 188 9.11 22.90 -4.34
N GLY A 189 7.94 23.25 -3.80
CA GLY A 189 7.77 23.73 -2.43
C GLY A 189 8.19 22.69 -1.41
N VAL A 190 7.70 21.47 -1.54
CA VAL A 190 8.11 20.35 -0.66
C VAL A 190 9.60 20.05 -0.84
N TYR A 191 10.11 20.03 -2.07
CA TYR A 191 11.55 19.82 -2.31
C TYR A 191 12.42 20.92 -1.68
N LYS A 192 12.00 22.19 -1.77
CA LYS A 192 12.71 23.34 -1.17
C LYS A 192 12.82 23.21 0.35
N VAL A 193 11.79 22.69 1.02
CA VAL A 193 11.75 22.61 2.48
C VAL A 193 12.39 21.33 3.00
N LEU A 194 12.16 20.19 2.34
CA LEU A 194 12.60 18.87 2.82
C LEU A 194 13.87 18.34 2.12
N GLY A 195 14.27 18.94 1.00
CA GLY A 195 15.40 18.48 0.18
C GLY A 195 15.16 17.13 -0.50
N LYS A 196 13.91 16.64 -0.54
CA LYS A 196 13.51 15.33 -1.06
C LYS A 196 12.26 15.44 -1.93
N LYS A 197 12.21 14.62 -2.99
CA LYS A 197 11.08 14.60 -3.93
C LYS A 197 9.89 13.86 -3.31
N CYS A 198 8.73 14.51 -3.30
CA CYS A 198 7.46 13.94 -2.88
C CYS A 198 6.60 13.47 -4.07
N GLN A 199 5.50 12.79 -3.78
CA GLN A 199 4.40 12.57 -4.72
C GLN A 199 3.19 13.41 -4.30
N VAL A 200 2.53 14.07 -5.26
CA VAL A 200 1.34 14.90 -5.06
C VAL A 200 0.16 14.25 -5.78
N GLU A 201 -0.92 13.98 -5.08
CA GLU A 201 -2.14 13.43 -5.67
C GLU A 201 -3.28 14.43 -5.61
N CYS A 202 -4.09 14.42 -6.66
CA CYS A 202 -5.27 15.24 -6.82
C CYS A 202 -6.50 14.40 -7.12
N VAL A 203 -7.66 14.96 -6.82
CA VAL A 203 -8.96 14.51 -7.31
C VAL A 203 -9.53 15.56 -8.24
N SER A 204 -10.19 15.14 -9.31
CA SER A 204 -10.74 16.05 -10.33
C SER A 204 -12.25 15.96 -10.41
N ASN A 205 -12.93 17.10 -10.31
CA ASN A 205 -14.33 17.22 -10.71
C ASN A 205 -14.38 17.46 -12.23
N LYS A 206 -14.78 16.45 -13.01
CA LYS A 206 -14.84 16.53 -14.47
C LYS A 206 -15.93 17.48 -14.98
N LYS A 207 -17.05 17.58 -14.28
CA LYS A 207 -18.19 18.43 -14.64
C LYS A 207 -17.80 19.91 -14.61
N GLU A 208 -17.11 20.30 -13.55
CA GLU A 208 -16.67 21.68 -13.33
C GLU A 208 -15.24 21.94 -13.81
N LYS A 209 -14.55 20.89 -14.26
CA LYS A 209 -13.15 20.91 -14.71
C LYS A 209 -12.18 21.41 -13.63
N LYS A 210 -12.54 21.27 -12.35
CA LYS A 210 -11.70 21.62 -11.20
C LYS A 210 -10.83 20.45 -10.76
N SER A 211 -9.68 20.76 -10.19
CA SER A 211 -8.75 19.80 -9.58
C SER A 211 -8.51 20.23 -8.15
N TYR A 212 -8.51 19.30 -7.21
CA TYR A 212 -8.36 19.55 -5.79
C TYR A 212 -7.16 18.77 -5.27
N LEU A 213 -6.35 19.41 -4.43
CA LEU A 213 -5.25 18.76 -3.72
C LEU A 213 -5.84 17.71 -2.78
N PHE A 214 -5.36 16.47 -2.88
CA PHE A 214 -5.91 15.35 -2.14
C PHE A 214 -4.89 14.78 -1.16
N GLU A 215 -3.71 14.38 -1.65
CA GLU A 215 -2.65 13.83 -0.81
C GLU A 215 -1.28 14.40 -1.17
N ILE A 216 -0.41 14.43 -0.17
CA ILE A 216 1.03 14.55 -0.39
C ILE A 216 1.70 13.39 0.33
N ARG A 217 2.62 12.75 -0.39
CA ARG A 217 3.33 11.54 0.03
C ARG A 217 4.82 11.79 0.05
N ILE A 218 5.45 11.47 1.18
CA ILE A 218 6.91 11.50 1.34
C ILE A 218 7.43 10.09 1.65
N CYS A 219 8.69 9.83 1.32
CA CYS A 219 9.22 8.47 1.31
C CYS A 219 10.38 8.28 2.29
N PHE A 220 10.45 7.09 2.87
CA PHE A 220 11.48 6.69 3.81
C PHE A 220 12.11 5.36 3.41
N ASP A 221 13.41 5.23 3.65
CA ASP A 221 14.06 3.93 3.62
C ASP A 221 13.63 3.05 4.82
N LYS A 222 14.13 1.81 4.87
CA LYS A 222 13.82 0.87 5.96
C LYS A 222 14.43 1.23 7.31
N SER A 223 15.34 2.20 7.32
CA SER A 223 15.93 2.80 8.52
C SER A 223 15.21 4.08 8.93
N LEU A 224 14.08 4.41 8.29
CA LEU A 224 13.27 5.60 8.52
C LEU A 224 14.01 6.92 8.23
N ASN A 225 14.99 6.89 7.33
CA ASN A 225 15.57 8.12 6.79
C ASN A 225 14.73 8.62 5.63
N LEU A 226 14.49 9.93 5.56
CA LEU A 226 13.78 10.56 4.46
C LEU A 226 14.58 10.41 3.15
N ILE A 227 13.92 9.91 2.10
CA ILE A 227 14.48 9.68 0.78
C ILE A 227 13.55 10.23 -0.32
N ASP A 228 14.06 10.27 -1.55
CA ASP A 228 13.23 10.62 -2.70
C ASP A 228 12.22 9.51 -3.01
N CYS A 229 11.01 9.88 -3.44
CA CYS A 229 9.97 8.94 -3.85
C CYS A 229 10.16 8.35 -5.27
N ASP A 230 11.33 8.51 -5.89
CA ASP A 230 11.62 7.95 -7.21
C ASP A 230 11.30 6.44 -7.23
N GLY A 231 10.52 6.01 -8.24
CA GLY A 231 10.10 4.61 -8.40
C GLY A 231 8.77 4.25 -7.73
N VAL A 232 8.16 5.12 -6.93
CA VAL A 232 6.78 4.92 -6.45
C VAL A 232 5.79 4.96 -7.63
N ALA A 233 4.78 4.09 -7.61
CA ALA A 233 3.76 4.07 -8.66
C ALA A 233 2.97 5.39 -8.69
N GLY A 234 2.82 5.97 -9.89
CA GLY A 234 2.15 7.27 -10.07
C GLY A 234 3.03 8.48 -9.76
N PHE A 235 4.30 8.29 -9.37
CA PHE A 235 5.24 9.40 -9.16
C PHE A 235 5.51 10.18 -10.46
N PRO A 236 5.62 11.52 -10.42
CA PRO A 236 5.51 12.37 -9.23
C PRO A 236 4.08 12.77 -8.90
N THR A 237 3.11 12.56 -9.79
CA THR A 237 1.75 13.06 -9.59
C THR A 237 0.74 12.45 -10.56
N ASN A 238 -0.51 12.29 -10.12
CA ASN A 238 -1.67 12.07 -10.98
C ASN A 238 -2.35 13.40 -11.44
N CYS A 239 -1.91 14.55 -10.91
CA CYS A 239 -2.53 15.85 -11.16
C CYS A 239 -2.26 16.31 -12.60
N SER A 240 -3.23 17.00 -13.20
CA SER A 240 -3.04 17.55 -14.54
C SER A 240 -2.09 18.76 -14.52
N PRO A 241 -0.98 18.76 -15.29
CA PRO A 241 -0.05 19.89 -15.33
C PRO A 241 -0.64 21.13 -16.00
N LYS A 242 -1.79 21.00 -16.68
CA LYS A 242 -2.48 22.08 -17.39
C LYS A 242 -3.51 22.80 -16.52
N ARG A 243 -3.77 22.32 -15.29
CA ARG A 243 -4.79 22.86 -14.39
C ARG A 243 -4.15 23.46 -13.16
N GLN A 244 -4.79 24.51 -12.66
CA GLN A 244 -4.58 24.95 -11.29
C GLN A 244 -5.27 23.93 -10.36
N ILE A 245 -4.60 23.60 -9.27
CA ILE A 245 -5.10 22.70 -8.23
C ILE A 245 -5.55 23.58 -7.08
N LEU A 246 -6.84 23.48 -6.73
CA LEU A 246 -7.37 24.12 -5.55
C LEU A 246 -6.84 23.40 -4.31
N TYR A 247 -6.23 24.16 -3.41
CA TYR A 247 -5.97 23.76 -2.04
C TYR A 247 -7.07 24.39 -1.18
N PRO A 248 -8.21 23.71 -0.93
CA PRO A 248 -9.40 24.38 -0.41
C PRO A 248 -9.27 24.71 1.09
N GLY A 249 -9.67 25.92 1.50
CA GLY A 249 -9.71 26.30 2.93
C GLY A 249 -10.98 25.88 3.67
N THR A 250 -12.01 25.42 2.95
CA THR A 250 -13.23 24.85 3.52
C THR A 250 -13.65 23.67 2.66
N VAL A 251 -14.48 22.76 3.18
CA VAL A 251 -15.06 21.67 2.37
C VAL A 251 -15.81 22.29 1.16
N PRO A 252 -15.42 21.96 -0.09
CA PRO A 252 -16.16 22.40 -1.26
C PRO A 252 -17.64 21.96 -1.24
N ILE A 253 -18.55 22.83 -1.68
CA ILE A 253 -20.02 22.62 -1.60
C ILE A 253 -20.58 22.05 -2.93
N GLU A 254 -19.71 21.74 -3.89
CA GLU A 254 -20.06 21.56 -5.31
C GLU A 254 -20.41 20.11 -5.69
N TYR A 255 -21.69 19.84 -5.97
CA TYR A 255 -22.17 18.48 -6.22
C TYR A 255 -21.85 17.90 -7.63
N HIS A 256 -21.28 16.69 -7.56
CA HIS A 256 -20.92 15.60 -8.46
C HIS A 256 -19.54 15.60 -9.12
N VAL A 257 -18.69 14.59 -8.79
CA VAL A 257 -18.12 13.56 -9.71
C VAL A 257 -17.49 12.36 -8.96
N LEU A 258 -17.81 11.13 -9.43
CA LEU A 258 -17.04 9.87 -9.31
C LEU A 258 -16.59 9.41 -10.73
N GLN A 259 -15.55 8.61 -10.99
CA GLN A 259 -14.66 7.81 -10.12
C GLN A 259 -13.29 7.50 -10.79
N ILE A 260 -12.34 7.14 -9.90
CA ILE A 260 -11.07 6.34 -9.97
C ILE A 260 -10.21 6.40 -11.23
#